data_AF-A0A352AEJ2-F1
#
_entry.id   AF-A0A352AEJ2-F1
#
_cell.length_a   1.000
_cell.length_b   1.000
_cell.length_c   1.000
_cell.angle_alpha   90.00
_cell.angle_beta   90.00
_cell.angle_gamma   90.00
#
_symmetry.space_group_name_H-M   'P 1'
#
loop_
_entity.id
_entity.type
_entity.pdbx_description
1 polymer ?
#
loop_
_entity_poly.entity_id
_entity_poly.type
_entity_poly.pdbx_seq_one_letter_code
_entity_poly.pdbx_strand_id
1 'polypeptide(L)'
;MILGHCPPYVLYELIRPVGSLPIPIAFDEAQALFEQAKKFYGQEEYRQAGTVFMEVAQKLRLEKGQPYWEAFAANRIFAYENAVLAWMMNDALDRARRSLGKAAETDTLCADNIHHLLEQISS
;
A
#
# COMPACT_ATOMS: atom_id res chain seq x y z
N MET A 1 29.17 -16.88 -5.27
CA MET A 1 27.87 -16.51 -4.66
C MET A 1 27.20 -15.57 -5.66
N ILE A 2 26.38 -16.11 -6.56
CA ILE A 2 25.69 -15.28 -7.55
C ILE A 2 24.52 -14.68 -6.79
N LEU A 3 24.60 -13.38 -6.47
CA LEU A 3 23.45 -12.61 -6.04
C LEU A 3 22.48 -12.63 -7.22
N GLY A 4 21.53 -13.56 -7.18
CA GLY A 4 20.46 -13.64 -8.16
C GLY A 4 19.79 -12.29 -8.20
N HIS A 5 19.81 -11.64 -9.36
CA HIS A 5 18.92 -10.52 -9.65
C HIS A 5 17.50 -11.02 -9.41
N CYS A 6 16.93 -10.76 -8.23
CA CYS A 6 15.49 -10.73 -8.08
C CYS A 6 15.03 -9.58 -8.98
N PRO A 7 14.28 -9.83 -10.04
CA PRO A 7 13.72 -8.74 -10.84
C PRO A 7 12.90 -7.84 -9.91
N PRO A 8 12.83 -6.52 -10.16
CA PRO A 8 11.98 -5.66 -9.37
C PRO A 8 10.56 -6.21 -9.44
N TYR A 9 9.99 -6.54 -8.28
CA TYR A 9 8.60 -6.96 -8.20
C TYR A 9 7.73 -5.86 -8.83
N VAL A 10 6.83 -6.24 -9.72
CA VAL A 10 5.93 -5.28 -10.36
C VAL A 10 5.02 -4.71 -9.29
N LEU A 11 5.06 -3.39 -9.10
CA LEU A 11 4.17 -2.69 -8.19
C LEU A 11 2.75 -2.70 -8.75
N TYR A 12 1.76 -2.92 -7.88
CA TYR A 12 0.35 -2.73 -8.23
C TYR A 12 0.06 -1.26 -8.46
N GLU A 13 -0.76 -0.91 -9.45
CA GLU A 13 -1.14 0.49 -9.71
C GLU A 13 -2.46 0.86 -9.03
N LEU A 14 -2.62 2.14 -8.66
CA LEU A 14 -3.91 2.63 -8.20
C LEU A 14 -4.93 2.63 -9.34
N ILE A 15 -6.13 2.14 -9.06
CA ILE A 15 -7.24 2.12 -10.01
C ILE A 15 -8.13 3.31 -9.74
N ARG A 16 -8.25 4.21 -10.72
CA ARG A 16 -9.19 5.32 -10.65
C ARG A 16 -10.63 4.77 -10.62
N PRO A 17 -11.44 5.13 -9.60
CA PRO A 17 -12.83 4.72 -9.57
C PRO A 17 -13.60 5.21 -10.80
N VAL A 18 -14.48 4.37 -11.32
CA VAL A 18 -15.36 4.69 -12.45
C VAL A 18 -16.79 4.79 -11.92
N GLY A 19 -17.48 5.90 -12.23
CA GLY A 19 -18.86 6.11 -11.81
C GLY A 19 -19.38 7.50 -12.18
N SER A 20 -20.62 7.79 -11.82
CA SER A 20 -21.29 9.07 -12.09
C SER A 20 -21.11 10.11 -10.99
N LEU A 21 -20.61 9.70 -9.82
CA LEU A 21 -20.40 10.59 -8.69
C LEU A 21 -19.02 11.26 -8.79
N PRO A 22 -18.86 12.50 -8.29
CA PRO A 22 -17.54 13.13 -8.22
C PRO A 22 -16.55 12.27 -7.45
N ILE A 23 -15.34 12.11 -8.00
CA ILE A 23 -14.26 11.38 -7.33
C ILE A 23 -13.75 12.26 -6.18
N PRO A 24 -13.61 11.73 -4.95
CA PRO A 24 -13.05 12.48 -3.83
C PRO A 24 -11.64 13.01 -4.13
N ILE A 25 -11.33 14.24 -3.71
CA ILE A 25 -9.99 14.85 -3.84
C ILE A 25 -8.88 14.00 -3.20
N ALA A 26 -9.24 13.21 -2.19
CA ALA A 26 -8.37 12.24 -1.56
C ALA A 26 -7.73 11.26 -2.55
N PHE A 27 -8.37 10.96 -3.69
CA PHE A 27 -7.77 10.13 -4.74
C PHE A 27 -6.59 10.84 -5.42
N ASP A 28 -6.73 12.11 -5.78
CA ASP A 28 -5.67 12.86 -6.45
C ASP A 28 -4.47 13.07 -5.51
N GLU A 29 -4.73 13.33 -4.22
CA GLU A 29 -3.69 13.37 -3.18
C GLU A 29 -2.97 12.02 -3.03
N ALA A 30 -3.74 10.92 -2.99
CA ALA A 30 -3.20 9.58 -2.89
C ALA A 30 -2.38 9.20 -4.13
N GLN A 31 -2.81 9.60 -5.34
CA GLN A 31 -2.07 9.37 -6.58
C GLN A 31 -0.73 10.10 -6.57
N ALA A 32 -0.68 11.35 -6.10
CA ALA A 32 0.57 12.09 -6.01
C ALA A 32 1.57 11.42 -5.05
N LEU A 33 1.10 10.95 -3.89
CA LEU A 33 1.91 10.17 -2.95
C LEU A 33 2.35 8.83 -3.55
N PHE A 34 1.47 8.19 -4.32
CA PHE A 34 1.75 6.91 -4.97
C PHE A 34 2.89 7.03 -5.99
N GLU A 35 2.87 8.05 -6.83
CA GLU A 35 3.98 8.34 -7.76
C GLU A 35 5.28 8.69 -7.02
N GLN A 36 5.18 9.39 -5.89
CA GLN A 36 6.34 9.64 -5.03
C GLN A 36 6.92 8.33 -4.46
N ALA A 37 6.06 7.41 -3.98
CA ALA A 37 6.49 6.12 -3.47
C ALA A 37 7.16 5.26 -4.56
N LYS A 38 6.60 5.25 -5.78
CA LYS A 38 7.21 4.60 -6.95
C LYS A 38 8.58 5.18 -7.28
N LYS A 39 8.73 6.50 -7.20
CA LYS A 39 10.02 7.17 -7.40
C LYS A 39 11.04 6.71 -6.36
N PHE A 40 10.68 6.70 -5.07
CA PHE A 40 11.55 6.18 -4.02
C PHE A 40 11.92 4.71 -4.27
N TYR A 41 10.94 3.88 -4.66
CA TYR A 41 11.18 2.46 -4.96
C TYR A 41 12.16 2.28 -6.12
N GLY A 42 11.98 3.03 -7.22
CA GLY A 42 12.88 3.01 -8.38
C GLY A 42 14.28 3.57 -8.10
N GLN A 43 14.45 4.34 -7.02
CA GLN A 43 15.75 4.85 -6.54
C GLN A 43 16.37 3.94 -5.46
N GLU A 44 15.79 2.76 -5.23
CA GLU A 44 16.19 1.82 -4.17
C GLU A 44 16.07 2.38 -2.75
N GLU A 45 15.34 3.50 -2.58
CA GLU A 45 14.97 4.09 -1.29
C GLU A 45 13.76 3.36 -0.69
N TYR A 46 13.88 2.04 -0.58
CA TYR A 46 12.79 1.13 -0.27
C TYR A 46 12.12 1.39 1.08
N ARG A 47 12.90 1.79 2.10
CA ARG A 47 12.34 2.17 3.40
C ARG A 47 11.41 3.37 3.31
N GLN A 48 11.78 4.39 2.52
CA GLN A 48 10.97 5.57 2.25
C GLN A 48 9.74 5.17 1.44
N ALA A 49 9.92 4.40 0.36
CA ALA A 49 8.83 3.90 -0.48
C ALA A 49 7.75 3.18 0.34
N GLY A 50 8.14 2.23 1.19
CA GLY A 50 7.18 1.51 2.03
C GLY A 50 6.44 2.41 3.02
N THR A 51 7.09 3.46 3.54
CA THR A 51 6.43 4.43 4.41
C THR A 51 5.39 5.25 3.63
N VAL A 52 5.74 5.73 2.43
CA VAL A 52 4.83 6.55 1.61
C VAL A 52 3.66 5.69 1.07
N PHE A 53 3.86 4.43 0.73
CA PHE A 53 2.75 3.53 0.38
C PHE A 53 1.74 3.36 1.53
N MET A 54 2.18 3.30 2.78
CA MET A 54 1.24 3.29 3.92
C MET A 54 0.45 4.60 4.02
N GLU A 55 1.07 5.75 3.69
CA GLU A 55 0.39 7.04 3.67
C GLU A 55 -0.67 7.11 2.56
N VAL A 56 -0.40 6.52 1.39
CA VAL A 56 -1.39 6.34 0.32
C VAL A 56 -2.62 5.60 0.85
N ALA A 57 -2.42 4.47 1.55
CA ALA A 57 -3.51 3.71 2.13
C ALA A 57 -4.33 4.55 3.12
N GLN A 58 -3.66 5.33 3.97
CA GLN A 58 -4.33 6.22 4.93
C GLN A 58 -5.15 7.31 4.24
N LYS A 59 -4.63 7.91 3.16
CA LYS A 59 -5.36 8.93 2.39
C LYS A 59 -6.62 8.40 1.73
N LEU A 60 -6.61 7.13 1.32
CA LEU A 60 -7.75 6.46 0.71
C LEU A 60 -8.76 5.90 1.72
N ARG A 61 -8.66 6.26 3.01
CA ARG A 61 -9.67 5.88 4.00
C ARG A 61 -10.88 6.79 3.90
N LEU A 62 -11.96 6.23 3.38
CA LEU A 62 -13.27 6.86 3.35
C LEU A 62 -14.14 6.33 4.48
N GLU A 63 -15.11 7.13 4.92
CA GLU A 63 -16.10 6.70 5.89
C GLU A 63 -17.12 5.75 5.24
N LYS A 64 -17.67 4.83 6.03
CA LYS A 64 -18.68 3.88 5.54
C LYS A 64 -19.89 4.65 5.00
N GLY A 65 -20.28 4.35 3.76
CA GLY A 65 -21.39 5.00 3.06
C GLY A 65 -20.99 6.19 2.19
N GLN A 66 -19.73 6.63 2.22
CA GLN A 66 -19.23 7.60 1.24
C GLN A 66 -19.10 6.94 -0.15
N PRO A 67 -19.24 7.73 -1.24
CA PRO A 67 -19.04 7.23 -2.60
C PRO A 67 -17.70 6.52 -2.76
N TYR A 68 -17.69 5.40 -3.49
CA TYR A 68 -16.48 4.63 -3.80
C TYR A 68 -15.77 4.01 -2.59
N TRP A 69 -16.42 3.92 -1.42
CA TRP A 69 -15.84 3.34 -0.20
C TRP A 69 -15.15 1.98 -0.42
N GLU A 70 -15.80 1.06 -1.14
CA GLU A 70 -15.26 -0.26 -1.48
C GLU A 70 -14.13 -0.20 -2.53
N ALA A 71 -14.29 0.63 -3.56
CA ALA A 71 -13.26 0.80 -4.60
C ALA A 71 -11.96 1.38 -4.01
N PHE A 72 -12.07 2.30 -3.05
CA PHE A 72 -10.92 2.83 -2.32
C PHE A 72 -10.30 1.76 -1.42
N ALA A 73 -11.08 0.83 -0.87
CA ALA A 73 -10.55 -0.29 -0.09
C ALA A 73 -9.65 -1.21 -0.91
N ALA A 74 -10.03 -1.51 -2.17
CA ALA A 74 -9.17 -2.27 -3.07
C ALA A 74 -7.82 -1.56 -3.30
N ASN A 75 -7.84 -0.25 -3.53
CA ASN A 75 -6.61 0.53 -3.66
C ASN A 75 -5.77 0.59 -2.37
N ARG A 76 -6.40 0.57 -1.18
CA ARG A 76 -5.67 0.45 0.09
C ARG A 76 -4.94 -0.88 0.20
N ILE A 77 -5.56 -1.98 -0.24
CA ILE A 77 -4.91 -3.30 -0.27
C ILE A 77 -3.66 -3.26 -1.17
N PHE A 78 -3.75 -2.71 -2.39
CA PHE A 78 -2.59 -2.56 -3.27
C PHE A 78 -1.47 -1.72 -2.64
N ALA A 79 -1.84 -0.65 -1.92
CA ALA A 79 -0.87 0.16 -1.20
C ALA A 79 -0.19 -0.62 -0.05
N TYR A 80 -0.92 -1.46 0.70
CA TYR A 80 -0.33 -2.34 1.72
C TYR A 80 0.62 -3.38 1.10
N GLU A 81 0.23 -4.00 -0.01
CA GLU A 81 1.07 -4.96 -0.74
C GLU A 81 2.36 -4.31 -1.24
N ASN A 82 2.26 -3.15 -1.87
CA ASN A 82 3.43 -2.40 -2.33
C ASN A 82 4.34 -1.96 -1.16
N ALA A 83 3.75 -1.61 -0.01
CA ALA A 83 4.53 -1.30 1.19
C ALA A 83 5.34 -2.52 1.69
N VAL A 84 4.72 -3.70 1.72
CA VAL A 84 5.38 -4.96 2.06
C VAL A 84 6.51 -5.26 1.08
N LEU A 85 6.25 -5.17 -0.22
CA LEU A 85 7.27 -5.39 -1.25
C LEU A 85 8.47 -4.46 -1.05
N ALA A 86 8.23 -3.17 -0.80
CA ALA A 86 9.29 -2.22 -0.51
C ALA A 86 10.08 -2.62 0.75
N TRP A 87 9.43 -2.94 1.86
CA TRP A 87 10.17 -3.34 3.07
C TRP A 87 10.90 -4.67 2.95
N MET A 88 10.40 -5.62 2.15
CA MET A 88 11.12 -6.85 1.81
C MET A 88 12.44 -6.54 1.09
N MET A 89 12.43 -5.64 0.11
CA MET A 89 13.63 -5.22 -0.61
C MET A 89 14.66 -4.51 0.29
N ASN A 90 14.23 -3.99 1.44
CA ASN A 90 15.08 -3.33 2.43
C ASN A 90 15.44 -4.22 3.63
N ASP A 91 15.08 -5.51 3.64
CA ASP A 91 15.21 -6.40 4.81
C ASP A 91 14.60 -5.80 6.10
N ALA A 92 13.50 -5.06 5.95
CA ALA A 92 12.84 -4.30 7.01
C ALA A 92 11.52 -4.94 7.47
N LEU A 93 11.46 -6.27 7.52
CA LEU A 93 10.23 -7.03 7.81
C LEU A 93 9.62 -6.71 9.18
N ASP A 94 10.44 -6.43 10.19
CA ASP A 94 9.96 -6.00 11.51
C ASP A 94 9.18 -4.68 11.45
N ARG A 95 9.59 -3.77 10.57
CA ARG A 95 8.87 -2.51 10.34
C ARG A 95 7.55 -2.80 9.63
N ALA A 96 7.56 -3.68 8.63
CA ALA A 96 6.36 -4.10 7.93
C ALA A 96 5.33 -4.67 8.90
N ARG A 97 5.72 -5.62 9.75
CA ARG A 97 4.83 -6.26 10.74
C ARG A 97 4.20 -5.26 11.69
N ARG A 98 4.99 -4.34 12.27
CA ARG A 98 4.46 -3.31 13.19
C ARG A 98 3.50 -2.34 12.50
N SER A 99 3.86 -1.88 11.30
CA SER A 99 3.05 -0.92 10.55
C SER A 99 1.75 -1.53 10.07
N LEU A 100 1.78 -2.77 9.58
CA LEU A 100 0.59 -3.52 9.16
C LEU A 100 -0.29 -3.92 10.34
N GLY A 101 0.28 -4.38 11.46
CA GLY A 101 -0.50 -4.71 12.66
C GLY A 101 -1.36 -3.53 13.12
N LYS A 102 -0.77 -2.33 13.19
CA LYS A 102 -1.52 -1.11 13.50
C LYS A 102 -2.56 -0.76 12.42
N ALA A 103 -2.27 -1.03 11.14
CA ALA A 103 -3.22 -0.80 10.07
C ALA A 103 -4.43 -1.74 10.20
N ALA A 104 -4.24 -3.02 10.50
CA ALA A 104 -5.32 -3.99 10.70
C ALA A 104 -6.28 -3.60 11.85
N GLU A 105 -5.75 -3.02 12.93
CA GLU A 105 -6.55 -2.53 14.05
C GLU A 105 -7.48 -1.37 13.65
N THR A 106 -7.09 -0.57 12.66
CA THR A 106 -7.79 0.67 12.33
C THR A 106 -8.57 0.60 11.01
N ASP A 107 -8.11 -0.16 10.03
CA ASP A 107 -8.78 -0.36 8.73
C ASP A 107 -9.48 -1.71 8.70
N THR A 108 -10.60 -1.78 9.42
CA THR A 108 -11.35 -3.02 9.62
C THR A 108 -11.90 -3.63 8.33
N LEU A 109 -12.03 -2.84 7.26
CA LEU A 109 -12.46 -3.36 5.95
C LEU A 109 -11.33 -4.13 5.23
N CYS A 110 -10.07 -3.76 5.46
CA CYS A 110 -8.91 -4.42 4.88
C CYS A 110 -8.21 -5.37 5.85
N ALA A 111 -8.70 -5.51 7.09
CA ALA A 111 -8.03 -6.24 8.16
C ALA A 111 -7.68 -7.69 7.79
N ASP A 112 -8.61 -8.43 7.16
CA ASP A 112 -8.38 -9.82 6.75
C ASP A 112 -7.26 -9.91 5.70
N ASN A 113 -7.24 -9.01 4.71
CA ASN A 113 -6.15 -8.93 3.74
C ASN A 113 -4.82 -8.59 4.41
N ILE A 114 -4.82 -7.64 5.36
CA ILE A 114 -3.62 -7.26 6.10
C ILE A 114 -3.10 -8.42 6.96
N HIS A 115 -3.98 -9.19 7.60
CA HIS A 115 -3.60 -10.40 8.35
C HIS A 115 -2.97 -11.44 7.41
N HIS A 116 -3.53 -11.64 6.22
CA HIS A 116 -2.93 -12.54 5.24
C HIS A 116 -1.51 -12.10 4.83
N LEU A 117 -1.29 -10.80 4.61
CA LEU A 117 0.05 -10.26 4.34
C LEU A 117 1.01 -10.47 5.52
N LEU A 118 0.53 -10.29 6.75
CA LEU A 118 1.31 -10.54 7.96
C LEU A 118 1.73 -12.01 8.09
N GLU A 119 0.86 -12.96 7.73
CA GLU A 119 1.18 -14.40 7.70
C GLU A 119 2.26 -14.72 6.66
N GLN A 120 2.16 -14.15 5.46
CA GLN A 120 3.12 -14.36 4.37
C GLN A 120 4.53 -13.89 4.75
N ILE A 121 4.67 -12.74 5.41
CA ILE A 121 5.98 -12.22 5.83
C ILE A 121 6.47 -12.79 7.17
N SER A 122 5.69 -13.69 7.78
CA SER A 122 6.03 -14.41 9.02
C SER A 122 6.60 -15.80 8.80
N SER A 123 6.45 -16.33 7.58
CA SER A 123 6.92 -17.63 7.12
C SER A 123 8.37 -17.57 6.65
#